data_AF-A0A5N5FVC6-F1
#
_entry.id   AF-A0A5N5FVC6-F1
#
_cell.length_a   1.000
_cell.length_b   1.000
_cell.length_c   1.000
_cell.angle_alpha   90.00
_cell.angle_beta   90.00
_cell.angle_gamma   90.00
#
_symmetry.space_group_name_H-M   'P 1'
#
loop_
_entity.id
_entity.type
_entity.pdbx_description
1 polymer ?
#
loop_
_entity_poly.entity_id
_entity_poly.type
_entity_poly.pdbx_seq_one_letter_code
_entity_poly.pdbx_strand_id
1 'polypeptide(L)'
;MAKRPCPSQNPRAPNLNQLDRDHLLDTFLEFSDSPPFTIDLSFERLLESRASDADQTKLIDRALQLGSVLLEAAKRSARKRDSKHNSLAWVLPPDLTIKVFSMLDTQSLCYAAATCSMFYKCAMDPSCYANIDLTTVVPKVNNAVVSTMIHRARKSLQSLKLGVVPGPTTPIGSCQPLVYTIRNSVDVSNFSWNDKRSRQGKESSILSRSCLSPLCGNIDTPGTLLRRLHLYNIERMDTMSLCGALMACPFLIDLEIVGLHVELRQTLLSVSANCQSIERLFFESSKSGRDDSLKSPTCVDLVNNCPHLTSLAFRGFKLHDYKVRILLKGLKKLKYVDFSTSYSITGSFLRNLGSSTGGNLLEVLILRDCMHLKMVEATRFLTAILAGDFKFLRHLDISNREGLASEDDWIQRCHTLSTIPSKRVLEERPNLCLLAEFPPEGSYPDMDPMFDSEPYSDLSLPSASQMSSPLSDGSMFVSFSESSYNSDHGSGNEDARYVIYDESSDEVDYVAV
;
A
#
# COMPACT_ATOMS: atom_id res chain seq x y z
N MET A 1 49.71 -2.03 -15.76
CA MET A 1 50.33 -3.37 -15.87
C MET A 1 50.63 -3.89 -14.47
N ALA A 2 49.98 -4.98 -14.06
CA ALA A 2 50.45 -5.97 -13.06
C ALA A 2 49.41 -7.10 -13.00
N LYS A 3 49.67 -8.20 -13.71
CA LYS A 3 48.85 -9.42 -13.68
C LYS A 3 49.07 -10.12 -12.33
N ARG A 4 48.00 -10.50 -11.63
CA ARG A 4 48.08 -11.39 -10.47
C ARG A 4 48.51 -12.80 -10.92
N PRO A 5 49.32 -13.54 -10.14
CA PRO A 5 49.79 -14.86 -10.53
C PRO A 5 48.64 -15.88 -10.47
N CYS A 6 48.54 -16.72 -11.50
CA CYS A 6 47.72 -17.93 -11.49
C CYS A 6 48.21 -18.89 -10.38
N PRO A 7 47.32 -19.60 -9.67
CA PRO A 7 47.76 -20.68 -8.80
C PRO A 7 48.34 -21.81 -9.68
N SER A 8 49.51 -22.29 -9.30
CA SER A 8 50.25 -23.35 -9.96
C SER A 8 49.37 -24.59 -10.15
N GLN A 9 49.24 -25.04 -11.39
CA GLN A 9 48.80 -26.39 -11.69
C GLN A 9 49.91 -27.35 -11.25
N ASN A 10 49.75 -27.93 -10.05
CA ASN A 10 50.46 -29.18 -9.75
C ASN A 10 49.94 -30.26 -10.70
N PRO A 11 50.80 -31.04 -11.39
CA PRO A 11 50.34 -32.20 -12.12
C PRO A 11 49.81 -33.21 -11.10
N ARG A 12 48.48 -33.38 -11.08
CA ARG A 12 47.82 -34.39 -10.26
C ARG A 12 48.17 -35.74 -10.88
N ALA A 13 48.99 -36.53 -10.20
CA ALA A 13 49.24 -37.91 -10.61
C ALA A 13 47.87 -38.63 -10.77
N PRO A 14 47.61 -39.32 -11.91
CA PRO A 14 46.35 -40.00 -12.11
C PRO A 14 46.22 -41.12 -11.08
N ASN A 15 45.14 -41.06 -10.31
CA ASN A 15 44.81 -42.11 -9.36
C ASN A 15 44.41 -43.35 -10.17
N LEU A 16 45.17 -44.45 -10.07
CA LEU A 16 45.02 -45.63 -10.94
C LEU A 16 43.58 -46.20 -10.94
N ASN A 17 42.92 -46.14 -9.78
CA ASN A 17 41.53 -46.58 -9.58
C ASN A 17 40.48 -45.66 -10.24
N GLN A 18 40.85 -44.44 -10.62
CA GLN A 18 39.96 -43.50 -11.31
C GLN A 18 40.01 -43.72 -12.82
N LEU A 19 41.20 -44.01 -13.36
CA LEU A 19 41.41 -44.30 -14.78
C LEU A 19 40.67 -45.58 -15.22
N ASP A 20 40.68 -46.62 -14.37
CA ASP A 20 39.99 -47.89 -14.61
C ASP A 20 38.45 -47.72 -14.65
N ARG A 21 37.92 -46.85 -13.78
CA ARG A 21 36.48 -46.54 -13.73
C ARG A 21 36.01 -45.72 -14.94
N ASP A 22 36.84 -44.79 -15.40
CA ASP A 22 36.52 -43.96 -16.56
C ASP A 22 36.48 -44.82 -17.83
N HIS A 23 37.44 -45.75 -18.01
CA HIS A 23 37.44 -46.70 -19.13
C HIS A 23 36.26 -47.68 -19.11
N LEU A 24 35.91 -48.23 -17.94
CA LEU A 24 34.73 -49.09 -17.80
C LEU A 24 33.43 -48.36 -18.14
N LEU A 25 33.32 -47.10 -17.74
CA LEU A 25 32.15 -46.28 -18.06
C LEU A 25 32.09 -45.93 -19.55
N ASP A 26 33.23 -45.60 -20.17
CA ASP A 26 33.32 -45.31 -21.61
C ASP A 26 32.88 -46.52 -22.44
N THR A 27 33.43 -47.70 -22.13
CA THR A 27 33.02 -48.97 -22.74
C THR A 27 31.53 -49.25 -22.54
N PHE A 28 31.00 -48.97 -21.33
CA PHE A 28 29.57 -49.13 -21.04
C PHE A 28 28.69 -48.23 -21.92
N LEU A 29 29.13 -46.99 -22.18
CA LEU A 29 28.39 -46.02 -23.00
C LEU A 29 28.43 -46.38 -24.49
N GLU A 30 29.50 -46.99 -24.99
CA GLU A 30 29.59 -47.50 -26.36
C GLU A 30 28.55 -48.60 -26.66
N PHE A 31 28.10 -49.35 -25.66
CA PHE A 31 26.99 -50.30 -25.84
C PHE A 31 25.65 -49.62 -26.15
N SER A 32 25.51 -48.30 -25.97
CA SER A 32 24.29 -47.58 -26.35
C SER A 32 24.02 -47.61 -27.87
N ASP A 33 25.03 -47.89 -28.68
CA ASP A 33 24.89 -48.03 -30.14
C ASP A 33 24.41 -49.44 -30.56
N SER A 34 24.28 -50.36 -29.60
CA SER A 34 23.79 -51.73 -29.80
C SER A 34 22.28 -51.86 -29.49
N PRO A 35 21.59 -52.91 -29.97
CA PRO A 35 20.14 -53.05 -29.77
C PRO A 35 19.77 -53.04 -28.27
N PRO A 36 18.70 -52.33 -27.85
CA PRO A 36 18.32 -52.18 -26.43
C PRO A 36 18.20 -53.52 -25.68
N PHE A 37 17.77 -54.55 -26.41
CA PHE A 37 17.54 -55.91 -25.91
C PHE A 37 18.80 -56.58 -25.34
N THR A 38 20.01 -56.11 -25.67
CA THR A 38 21.27 -56.74 -25.25
C THR A 38 21.66 -56.41 -23.80
N ILE A 39 21.35 -55.20 -23.32
CA ILE A 39 21.60 -54.77 -21.94
C ILE A 39 20.55 -55.42 -21.02
N ASP A 40 19.28 -55.43 -21.45
CA ASP A 40 18.17 -56.06 -20.72
C ASP A 40 18.44 -57.57 -20.49
N LEU A 41 18.79 -58.31 -21.55
CA LEU A 41 19.11 -59.74 -21.46
C LEU A 41 20.36 -60.03 -20.61
N SER A 42 21.31 -59.08 -20.56
CA SER A 42 22.50 -59.21 -19.71
C SER A 42 22.19 -58.94 -18.24
N PHE A 43 21.26 -58.03 -17.98
CA PHE A 43 20.76 -57.75 -16.63
C PHE A 43 19.90 -58.90 -16.10
N GLU A 44 19.01 -59.47 -16.92
CA GLU A 44 18.23 -60.66 -16.58
C GLU A 44 19.13 -61.85 -16.23
N ARG A 45 20.15 -62.14 -17.04
CA ARG A 45 21.14 -63.19 -16.73
C ARG A 45 21.88 -62.93 -15.40
N LEU A 46 22.17 -61.67 -15.07
CA LEU A 46 22.77 -61.31 -13.79
C LEU A 46 21.81 -61.50 -12.62
N LEU A 47 20.51 -61.26 -12.80
CA LEU A 47 19.49 -61.54 -11.78
C LEU A 47 19.33 -63.05 -11.56
N GLU A 48 19.24 -63.84 -12.63
CA GLU A 48 19.16 -65.31 -12.58
C GLU A 48 20.39 -65.95 -11.92
N SER A 49 21.57 -65.31 -12.03
CA SER A 49 22.79 -65.77 -11.38
C SER A 49 22.83 -65.59 -9.85
N ARG A 50 21.86 -64.88 -9.25
CA ARG A 50 21.80 -64.64 -7.80
C ARG A 50 21.00 -65.73 -7.11
N ALA A 51 21.57 -66.29 -6.03
CA ALA A 51 21.03 -67.42 -5.30
C ALA A 51 19.84 -67.10 -4.36
N SER A 52 19.54 -65.81 -4.10
CA SER A 52 18.47 -65.39 -3.20
C SER A 52 17.69 -64.19 -3.72
N ASP A 53 16.38 -64.14 -3.44
CA ASP A 53 15.49 -63.01 -3.79
C ASP A 53 15.96 -61.69 -3.16
N ALA A 54 16.56 -61.76 -1.96
CA ALA A 54 17.12 -60.59 -1.28
C ALA A 54 18.32 -60.01 -2.05
N ASP A 55 19.14 -60.85 -2.68
CA ASP A 55 20.28 -60.41 -3.48
C ASP A 55 19.86 -59.92 -4.87
N GLN A 56 18.80 -60.51 -5.45
CA GLN A 56 18.16 -59.98 -6.67
C GLN A 56 17.60 -58.58 -6.43
N THR A 57 16.86 -58.38 -5.34
CA THR A 57 16.31 -57.07 -4.95
C THR A 57 17.42 -56.03 -4.78
N LYS A 58 18.51 -56.37 -4.06
CA LYS A 58 19.67 -55.48 -3.91
C LYS A 58 20.33 -55.14 -5.25
N LEU A 59 20.37 -56.07 -6.21
CA LEU A 59 20.95 -55.83 -7.52
C LEU A 59 20.08 -54.86 -8.34
N ILE A 60 18.75 -55.02 -8.29
CA ILE A 60 17.78 -54.10 -8.90
C ILE A 60 17.94 -52.70 -8.31
N ASP A 61 17.97 -52.56 -6.99
CA ASP A 61 18.13 -51.27 -6.32
C ASP A 61 19.45 -50.58 -6.72
N ARG A 62 20.55 -51.35 -6.82
CA ARG A 62 21.85 -50.83 -7.27
C ARG A 62 21.82 -50.38 -8.72
N ALA A 63 21.16 -51.12 -9.61
CA ALA A 63 21.02 -50.76 -11.02
C ALA A 63 20.18 -49.49 -11.19
N LEU A 64 19.04 -49.40 -10.49
CA LEU A 64 18.20 -48.19 -10.46
C LEU A 64 18.96 -46.98 -9.94
N GLN A 65 19.70 -47.15 -8.84
CA GLN A 65 20.51 -46.08 -8.27
C GLN A 65 21.62 -45.63 -9.23
N LEU A 66 22.34 -46.57 -9.85
CA LEU A 66 23.40 -46.26 -10.81
C LEU A 66 22.86 -45.55 -12.05
N GLY A 67 21.77 -46.07 -12.63
CA GLY A 67 21.11 -45.47 -13.80
C GLY A 67 20.60 -44.06 -13.50
N SER A 68 19.99 -43.84 -12.34
CA SER A 68 19.55 -42.51 -11.89
C SER A 68 20.71 -41.52 -11.75
N VAL A 69 21.82 -41.93 -11.13
CA VAL A 69 23.01 -41.09 -10.98
C VAL A 69 23.63 -40.76 -12.34
N LEU A 70 23.75 -41.74 -13.24
CA LEU A 70 24.31 -41.55 -14.58
C LEU A 70 23.44 -40.62 -15.43
N LEU A 71 22.11 -40.80 -15.38
CA LEU A 71 21.15 -39.94 -16.06
C LEU A 71 21.27 -38.49 -15.60
N GLU A 72 21.34 -38.25 -14.29
CA GLU A 72 21.50 -36.89 -13.76
C GLU A 72 22.87 -36.29 -14.07
N ALA A 73 23.93 -37.10 -14.11
CA ALA A 73 25.26 -36.66 -14.54
C ALA A 73 25.29 -36.27 -16.03
N ALA A 74 24.67 -37.07 -16.90
CA ALA A 74 24.54 -36.78 -18.33
C ALA A 74 23.73 -35.51 -18.58
N LYS A 75 22.54 -35.39 -17.97
CA LYS A 75 21.71 -34.18 -18.05
C LYS A 75 22.45 -32.93 -17.55
N ARG A 76 23.19 -33.02 -16.43
CA ARG A 76 24.00 -31.91 -15.92
C ARG A 76 25.09 -31.50 -16.91
N SER A 77 25.73 -32.47 -17.55
CA SER A 77 26.80 -32.23 -18.54
C SER A 77 26.25 -31.61 -19.82
N ALA A 78 25.10 -32.07 -20.31
CA ALA A 78 24.38 -31.46 -21.44
C ALA A 78 24.04 -29.98 -21.16
N ARG A 79 23.40 -29.68 -20.02
CA ARG A 79 23.10 -28.29 -19.60
C ARG A 79 24.35 -27.41 -19.52
N LYS A 80 25.49 -27.96 -19.07
CA LYS A 80 26.76 -27.22 -18.99
C LYS A 80 27.30 -26.89 -20.38
N ARG A 81 27.16 -27.80 -21.35
CA ARG A 81 27.53 -27.57 -22.75
C ARG A 81 26.65 -26.50 -23.39
N ASP A 82 25.33 -26.59 -23.22
CA ASP A 82 24.38 -25.59 -23.73
C ASP A 82 24.65 -24.21 -23.15
N SER A 83 24.92 -24.13 -21.83
CA SER A 83 25.29 -22.87 -21.19
C SER A 83 26.56 -22.25 -21.77
N LYS A 84 27.54 -23.07 -22.16
CA LYS A 84 28.80 -22.61 -22.77
C LYS A 84 28.55 -22.13 -24.20
N HIS A 85 27.75 -22.87 -24.96
CA HIS A 85 27.32 -22.46 -26.30
C HIS A 85 26.58 -21.11 -26.26
N ASN A 86 25.61 -20.97 -25.37
CA ASN A 86 24.87 -19.72 -25.20
C ASN A 86 25.80 -18.55 -24.84
N SER A 87 26.79 -18.76 -23.97
CA SER A 87 27.76 -17.69 -23.66
C SER A 87 28.68 -17.30 -24.81
N LEU A 88 28.86 -18.16 -25.81
CA LEU A 88 29.65 -17.87 -27.01
C LEU A 88 28.81 -17.22 -28.10
N ALA A 89 27.54 -17.64 -28.23
CA ALA A 89 26.61 -17.10 -29.22
C ALA A 89 25.99 -15.76 -28.77
N TRP A 90 25.89 -15.52 -27.47
CA TRP A 90 25.35 -14.28 -26.92
C TRP A 90 26.33 -13.13 -27.10
N VAL A 91 25.87 -12.08 -27.77
CA VAL A 91 26.70 -10.96 -28.22
C VAL A 91 27.23 -10.12 -27.06
N LEU A 92 26.50 -10.06 -25.94
CA LEU A 92 26.84 -9.20 -24.81
C LEU A 92 27.68 -9.94 -23.76
N PRO A 93 28.71 -9.32 -23.18
CA PRO A 93 29.37 -9.86 -22.01
C PRO A 93 28.40 -9.90 -20.80
N PRO A 94 28.70 -10.70 -19.76
CA PRO A 94 27.86 -10.82 -18.57
C PRO A 94 27.51 -9.47 -17.93
N ASP A 95 28.47 -8.57 -17.79
CA ASP A 95 28.27 -7.26 -17.14
C ASP A 95 27.26 -6.38 -17.88
N LEU A 96 27.32 -6.36 -19.22
CA LEU A 96 26.35 -5.64 -20.04
C LEU A 96 24.98 -6.33 -20.04
N THR A 97 24.95 -7.66 -19.98
CA THR A 97 23.70 -8.43 -19.87
C THR A 97 23.02 -8.13 -18.53
N ILE A 98 23.76 -8.11 -17.43
CA ILE A 98 23.28 -7.71 -16.09
C ILE A 98 22.76 -6.28 -16.13
N LYS A 99 23.50 -5.36 -16.79
CA LYS A 99 23.05 -3.97 -16.92
C LYS A 99 21.71 -3.86 -17.66
N VAL A 100 21.53 -4.61 -18.75
CA VAL A 100 20.23 -4.69 -19.46
C VAL A 100 19.16 -5.26 -18.55
N PHE A 101 19.45 -6.35 -17.82
CA PHE A 101 18.49 -6.99 -16.92
C PHE A 101 18.09 -6.09 -15.76
N SER A 102 18.99 -5.23 -15.27
CA SER A 102 18.69 -4.21 -14.24
C SER A 102 17.72 -3.13 -14.68
N MET A 103 17.42 -3.05 -15.98
CA MET A 103 16.46 -2.12 -16.57
C MET A 103 15.12 -2.79 -16.90
N LEU A 104 15.02 -4.12 -16.75
CA LEU A 104 13.77 -4.85 -16.98
C LEU A 104 12.80 -4.66 -15.82
N ASP A 105 11.51 -4.68 -16.11
CA ASP A 105 10.49 -4.84 -15.07
C ASP A 105 10.59 -6.23 -14.41
N THR A 106 9.99 -6.35 -13.23
CA THR A 106 10.07 -7.57 -12.41
C THR A 106 9.57 -8.81 -13.14
N GLN A 107 8.53 -8.69 -13.98
CA GLN A 107 7.97 -9.81 -14.73
C GLN A 107 8.89 -10.22 -15.89
N SER A 108 9.37 -9.25 -16.68
CA SER A 108 10.32 -9.50 -17.77
C SER A 108 11.63 -10.11 -17.26
N LEU A 109 12.13 -9.67 -16.11
CA LEU A 109 13.30 -10.27 -15.46
C LEU A 109 13.06 -11.75 -15.11
N CYS A 110 11.88 -12.10 -14.60
CA CYS A 110 11.52 -13.49 -14.32
C CYS A 110 11.48 -14.35 -15.59
N TYR A 111 10.96 -13.84 -16.71
CA TYR A 111 11.00 -14.55 -17.99
C TYR A 111 12.42 -14.71 -18.53
N ALA A 112 13.25 -13.66 -18.45
CA ALA A 112 14.65 -13.73 -18.83
C ALA A 112 15.38 -14.81 -18.00
N ALA A 113 15.20 -14.81 -16.68
CA ALA A 113 15.79 -15.81 -15.78
C ALA A 113 15.36 -17.25 -16.10
N ALA A 114 14.15 -17.45 -16.62
CA ALA A 114 13.62 -18.77 -16.99
C ALA A 114 14.10 -19.26 -18.37
N THR A 115 14.70 -18.40 -19.19
CA THR A 115 15.04 -18.72 -20.59
C THR A 115 16.21 -19.71 -20.71
N CYS A 116 17.31 -19.48 -19.98
CA CYS A 116 18.44 -20.41 -19.94
C CYS A 116 19.32 -20.18 -18.70
N SER A 117 20.21 -21.12 -18.41
CA SER A 117 21.11 -21.06 -17.24
C SER A 117 22.07 -19.87 -17.25
N MET A 118 22.45 -19.36 -18.43
CA MET A 118 23.29 -18.16 -18.53
C MET A 118 22.51 -16.91 -18.11
N PHE A 119 21.29 -16.74 -18.61
CA PHE A 119 20.43 -15.64 -18.21
C PHE A 119 20.04 -15.75 -16.75
N TYR A 120 19.73 -16.95 -16.26
CA TYR A 120 19.49 -17.16 -14.82
C TYR A 120 20.65 -16.62 -13.98
N LYS A 121 21.90 -16.93 -14.32
CA LYS A 121 23.08 -16.42 -13.59
C LYS A 121 23.18 -14.89 -13.62
N CYS A 122 22.91 -14.26 -14.76
CA CYS A 122 22.94 -12.80 -14.89
C CYS A 122 21.78 -12.16 -14.11
N ALA A 123 20.58 -12.73 -14.19
CA ALA A 123 19.39 -12.24 -13.52
C ALA A 123 19.47 -12.37 -11.99
N MET A 124 20.27 -13.31 -11.46
CA MET A 124 20.51 -13.44 -10.02
C MET A 124 21.43 -12.35 -9.44
N ASP A 125 21.97 -11.46 -10.26
CA ASP A 125 22.71 -10.30 -9.75
C ASP A 125 21.79 -9.38 -8.92
N PRO A 126 22.21 -8.93 -7.72
CA PRO A 126 21.38 -8.10 -6.86
C PRO A 126 20.90 -6.79 -7.50
N SER A 127 21.67 -6.21 -8.42
CA SER A 127 21.28 -4.97 -9.12
C SER A 127 20.04 -5.14 -9.99
N CYS A 128 19.76 -6.37 -10.45
CA CYS A 128 18.55 -6.69 -11.21
C CYS A 128 17.27 -6.53 -10.38
N TYR A 129 17.38 -6.58 -9.05
CA TYR A 129 16.25 -6.47 -8.12
C TYR A 129 16.23 -5.13 -7.37
N ALA A 130 16.91 -4.10 -7.89
CA ALA A 130 16.93 -2.78 -7.25
C ALA A 130 15.54 -2.13 -7.22
N ASN A 131 14.70 -2.39 -8.23
CA ASN A 131 13.33 -1.89 -8.32
C ASN A 131 12.38 -3.08 -8.46
N ILE A 132 11.65 -3.38 -7.39
CA ILE A 132 10.69 -4.47 -7.34
C ILE A 132 9.28 -3.88 -7.41
N ASP A 133 8.52 -4.26 -8.43
CA ASP A 133 7.11 -3.95 -8.54
C ASP A 133 6.30 -5.26 -8.54
N LEU A 134 5.56 -5.46 -7.44
CA LEU A 134 4.68 -6.61 -7.23
C LEU A 134 3.23 -6.14 -7.05
N THR A 135 2.89 -4.99 -7.64
CA THR A 135 1.50 -4.54 -7.73
C THR A 135 0.74 -5.41 -8.73
N THR A 136 -0.48 -5.78 -8.37
CA THR A 136 -1.32 -6.66 -9.20
C THR A 136 -2.77 -6.19 -9.16
N VAL A 137 -3.55 -6.50 -10.20
CA VAL A 137 -5.00 -6.23 -10.19
C VAL A 137 -5.75 -7.25 -9.34
N VAL A 138 -5.19 -8.46 -9.21
CA VAL A 138 -5.76 -9.57 -8.44
C VAL A 138 -4.68 -10.05 -7.46
N PRO A 139 -5.01 -10.27 -6.17
CA PRO A 139 -4.04 -10.75 -5.21
C PRO A 139 -3.52 -12.11 -5.68
N LYS A 140 -2.24 -12.15 -6.12
CA LYS A 140 -1.52 -13.38 -6.53
C LYS A 140 -0.18 -13.54 -5.81
N VAL A 141 0.39 -12.44 -5.33
CA VAL A 141 1.73 -12.40 -4.73
C VAL A 141 1.65 -12.68 -3.24
N ASN A 142 2.46 -13.63 -2.75
CA ASN A 142 2.54 -13.99 -1.33
C ASN A 142 3.81 -13.48 -0.64
N ASN A 143 3.80 -13.52 0.69
CA ASN A 143 4.93 -13.08 1.51
C ASN A 143 6.24 -13.81 1.16
N ALA A 144 6.17 -15.07 0.73
CA ALA A 144 7.36 -15.84 0.35
C ALA A 144 7.99 -15.32 -0.95
N VAL A 145 7.18 -14.92 -1.93
CA VAL A 145 7.67 -14.25 -3.16
C VAL A 145 8.32 -12.92 -2.80
N VAL A 146 7.65 -12.09 -1.99
CA VAL A 146 8.19 -10.80 -1.54
C VAL A 146 9.54 -10.99 -0.83
N SER A 147 9.59 -11.90 0.15
CA SER A 147 10.81 -12.24 0.88
C SER A 147 11.92 -12.72 -0.06
N THR A 148 11.61 -13.62 -0.99
CA THR A 148 12.59 -14.12 -1.96
C THR A 148 13.18 -12.98 -2.81
N MET A 149 12.34 -12.06 -3.30
CA MET A 149 12.82 -10.95 -4.14
C MET A 149 13.64 -9.94 -3.34
N ILE A 150 13.22 -9.61 -2.12
CA ILE A 150 13.98 -8.73 -1.22
C ILE A 150 15.35 -9.36 -0.89
N HIS A 151 15.40 -10.67 -0.61
CA HIS A 151 16.67 -11.37 -0.35
C HIS A 151 17.58 -11.44 -1.57
N ARG A 152 17.03 -11.48 -2.79
CA ARG A 152 17.83 -11.40 -4.03
C ARG A 152 18.43 -10.00 -4.20
N ALA A 153 17.66 -8.94 -3.93
CA ALA A 153 18.12 -7.56 -4.01
C ALA A 153 19.22 -7.23 -3.00
N ARG A 154 19.17 -7.83 -1.81
CA ARG A 154 20.09 -7.51 -0.70
C ARG A 154 20.14 -5.99 -0.49
N LYS A 155 21.33 -5.40 -0.36
CA LYS A 155 21.55 -3.95 -0.25
C LYS A 155 21.23 -3.16 -1.52
N SER A 156 20.99 -3.81 -2.65
CA SER A 156 20.72 -3.08 -3.90
C SER A 156 19.27 -2.61 -3.99
N LEU A 157 18.40 -2.99 -3.05
CA LEU A 157 17.00 -2.62 -3.05
C LEU A 157 16.82 -1.10 -2.86
N GLN A 158 16.21 -0.46 -3.85
CA GLN A 158 15.95 0.98 -3.88
C GLN A 158 14.46 1.31 -3.93
N SER A 159 13.64 0.45 -4.54
CA SER A 159 12.21 0.67 -4.69
C SER A 159 11.44 -0.62 -4.48
N LEU A 160 10.40 -0.58 -3.65
CA LEU A 160 9.51 -1.70 -3.38
C LEU A 160 8.06 -1.25 -3.48
N LYS A 161 7.30 -1.85 -4.40
CA LYS A 161 5.86 -1.65 -4.51
C LYS A 161 5.11 -2.96 -4.30
N LEU A 162 4.16 -2.98 -3.38
CA LEU A 162 3.41 -4.16 -2.99
C LEU A 162 1.92 -3.88 -2.95
N GLY A 163 1.13 -4.89 -3.30
CA GLY A 163 -0.30 -4.89 -3.02
C GLY A 163 -1.18 -4.97 -4.26
N VAL A 164 -2.44 -4.58 -4.07
CA VAL A 164 -3.45 -4.66 -5.12
C VAL A 164 -3.77 -3.25 -5.60
N VAL A 165 -3.47 -2.97 -6.86
CA VAL A 165 -3.82 -1.70 -7.51
C VAL A 165 -4.97 -1.99 -8.47
N PRO A 166 -6.12 -1.31 -8.33
CA PRO A 166 -7.19 -1.43 -9.32
C PRO A 166 -6.63 -1.12 -10.71
N GLY A 167 -6.75 -2.08 -11.64
CA GLY A 167 -6.26 -1.88 -13.00
C GLY A 167 -7.00 -0.71 -13.67
N PRO A 168 -6.37 -0.02 -14.64
CA PRO A 168 -7.07 0.99 -15.42
C PRO A 168 -8.19 0.31 -16.20
N THR A 169 -9.44 0.55 -15.80
CA THR A 169 -10.58 0.38 -16.70
C THR A 169 -10.40 1.42 -17.81
N THR A 170 -9.89 0.98 -18.97
CA THR A 170 -9.89 1.62 -20.31
C THR A 170 -9.94 3.17 -20.40
N PRO A 171 -9.01 3.84 -21.12
CA PRO A 171 -9.01 5.29 -21.22
C PRO A 171 -9.98 5.84 -22.28
N ILE A 172 -10.31 7.12 -22.12
CA ILE A 172 -10.96 8.08 -23.04
C ILE A 172 -12.44 8.37 -22.72
N GLY A 173 -12.67 9.54 -22.10
CA GLY A 173 -13.80 10.39 -22.49
C GLY A 173 -15.11 10.24 -21.73
N SER A 174 -15.11 10.08 -20.41
CA SER A 174 -16.20 10.62 -19.58
C SER A 174 -15.75 10.65 -18.13
N CYS A 175 -15.90 11.80 -17.47
CA CYS A 175 -15.78 11.90 -16.02
C CYS A 175 -16.76 10.91 -15.39
N GLN A 176 -16.27 9.76 -14.93
CA GLN A 176 -17.10 8.84 -14.17
C GLN A 176 -17.24 9.37 -12.74
N PRO A 177 -18.48 9.59 -12.26
CA PRO A 177 -18.72 10.03 -10.90
C PRO A 177 -18.47 8.85 -9.96
N LEU A 178 -17.53 8.99 -9.01
CA LEU A 178 -17.47 8.16 -7.80
C LEU A 178 -18.75 8.35 -6.97
N VAL A 179 -19.79 7.58 -7.26
CA VAL A 179 -21.05 7.62 -6.53
C VAL A 179 -20.84 6.94 -5.17
N TYR A 180 -20.84 7.72 -4.10
CA TYR A 180 -21.12 7.25 -2.75
C TYR A 180 -22.61 7.49 -2.48
N THR A 181 -23.40 6.42 -2.38
CA THR A 181 -24.77 6.51 -1.85
C THR A 181 -24.83 5.73 -0.56
N ILE A 182 -25.20 6.43 0.52
CA ILE A 182 -25.65 5.82 1.77
C ILE A 182 -26.99 5.12 1.46
N ARG A 183 -27.10 3.84 1.85
CA ARG A 183 -28.14 2.86 1.46
C ARG A 183 -29.59 3.37 1.47
N ASN A 184 -30.37 2.98 0.45
CA ASN A 184 -31.59 2.17 0.60
C ASN A 184 -32.01 1.49 -0.74
N SER A 185 -32.20 0.16 -0.68
CA SER A 185 -33.15 -0.67 -1.44
C SER A 185 -33.19 -0.69 -2.99
N VAL A 186 -32.77 -1.85 -3.52
CA VAL A 186 -33.23 -2.58 -4.75
C VAL A 186 -32.74 -2.08 -6.12
N ASP A 187 -31.88 -2.93 -6.68
CA ASP A 187 -31.58 -3.19 -8.09
C ASP A 187 -30.64 -2.28 -8.92
N VAL A 188 -29.51 -2.91 -9.25
CA VAL A 188 -28.61 -2.77 -10.41
C VAL A 188 -27.55 -1.65 -10.39
N SER A 189 -26.32 -2.12 -10.17
CA SER A 189 -25.00 -1.56 -10.53
C SER A 189 -24.50 -0.29 -9.79
N ASN A 190 -23.62 -0.47 -8.80
CA ASN A 190 -22.24 0.06 -8.80
C ASN A 190 -21.48 -0.24 -7.49
N PHE A 191 -20.17 -0.48 -7.65
CA PHE A 191 -19.26 -1.08 -6.67
C PHE A 191 -19.13 -0.31 -5.35
N SER A 192 -19.46 -0.99 -4.24
CA SER A 192 -19.19 -0.57 -2.87
C SER A 192 -18.21 -1.55 -2.22
N TRP A 193 -17.10 -1.03 -1.66
CA TRP A 193 -16.05 -1.81 -0.97
C TRP A 193 -16.50 -2.43 0.37
N ASN A 194 -17.80 -2.47 0.63
CA ASN A 194 -18.40 -2.93 1.89
C ASN A 194 -19.43 -4.06 1.69
N ASP A 195 -19.34 -4.87 0.63
CA ASP A 195 -20.13 -6.09 0.58
C ASP A 195 -19.39 -7.29 1.15
N LYS A 196 -20.06 -7.94 2.11
CA LYS A 196 -19.56 -9.09 2.84
C LYS A 196 -19.25 -10.19 1.83
N ARG A 197 -17.98 -10.58 1.72
CA ARG A 197 -17.60 -11.83 1.03
C ARG A 197 -18.46 -12.96 1.58
N SER A 198 -19.39 -13.41 0.76
CA SER A 198 -20.20 -14.59 0.98
C SER A 198 -19.26 -15.76 1.28
N ARG A 199 -19.59 -16.46 2.37
CA ARG A 199 -18.90 -17.67 2.81
C ARG A 199 -19.00 -18.74 1.73
N GLN A 200 -17.97 -18.88 0.90
CA GLN A 200 -17.45 -20.16 0.37
C GLN A 200 -16.29 -19.88 -0.59
N GLY A 201 -15.07 -20.24 -0.19
CA GLY A 201 -13.86 -20.05 -0.97
C GLY A 201 -12.78 -19.38 -0.14
N LYS A 202 -11.81 -20.17 0.29
CA LYS A 202 -10.72 -19.82 1.20
C LYS A 202 -9.72 -18.89 0.49
N GLU A 203 -10.07 -17.65 0.23
CA GLU A 203 -9.11 -16.64 -0.22
C GLU A 203 -8.38 -16.08 1.01
N SER A 204 -7.33 -16.79 1.43
CA SER A 204 -6.32 -16.23 2.32
C SER A 204 -5.75 -14.98 1.64
N SER A 205 -5.88 -13.81 2.27
CA SER A 205 -5.11 -12.61 1.91
C SER A 205 -3.66 -13.01 1.63
N ILE A 206 -3.24 -12.86 0.39
CA ILE A 206 -1.98 -13.46 -0.06
C ILE A 206 -0.78 -12.70 0.57
N LEU A 207 -0.94 -11.39 0.75
CA LEU A 207 -0.05 -10.55 1.56
C LEU A 207 -0.62 -10.34 2.96
N SER A 208 0.26 -10.35 3.96
CA SER A 208 -0.07 -10.04 5.35
C SER A 208 0.99 -9.15 6.00
N ARG A 209 0.80 -8.80 7.27
CA ARG A 209 1.75 -8.01 8.08
C ARG A 209 3.22 -8.46 7.99
N SER A 210 3.50 -9.74 7.72
CA SER A 210 4.87 -10.23 7.59
C SER A 210 5.51 -10.01 6.21
N CYS A 211 4.82 -9.40 5.24
CA CYS A 211 5.42 -9.13 3.93
C CYS A 211 6.61 -8.16 3.98
N LEU A 212 6.69 -7.32 5.02
CA LEU A 212 7.78 -6.35 5.22
C LEU A 212 8.87 -6.84 6.19
N SER A 213 8.69 -7.99 6.86
CA SER A 213 9.70 -8.53 7.77
C SER A 213 11.11 -8.72 7.15
N PRO A 214 11.25 -9.03 5.84
CA PRO A 214 12.58 -9.17 5.22
C PRO A 214 13.37 -7.86 5.16
N LEU A 215 12.73 -6.69 5.36
CA LEU A 215 13.41 -5.40 5.46
C LEU A 215 14.15 -5.26 6.80
N CYS A 216 13.64 -5.90 7.87
CA CYS A 216 14.11 -5.81 9.25
C CYS A 216 15.01 -7.01 9.62
N GLY A 217 16.23 -7.06 9.08
CA GLY A 217 17.26 -8.09 9.41
C GLY A 217 18.40 -7.56 10.28
N ASN A 218 19.15 -8.41 10.98
CA ASN A 218 20.13 -7.94 11.99
C ASN A 218 21.51 -7.55 11.45
N ILE A 219 21.85 -7.83 10.20
CA ILE A 219 23.10 -7.40 9.54
C ILE A 219 22.78 -7.26 8.05
N ASP A 220 23.13 -6.13 7.43
CA ASP A 220 22.90 -5.86 6.00
C ASP A 220 21.43 -5.82 5.58
N THR A 221 20.62 -5.00 6.29
CA THR A 221 19.19 -4.86 5.99
C THR A 221 18.95 -4.43 4.55
N PRO A 222 18.14 -5.18 3.79
CA PRO A 222 17.69 -4.74 2.47
C PRO A 222 16.97 -3.39 2.52
N GLY A 223 16.36 -3.04 3.65
CA GLY A 223 15.69 -1.76 3.87
C GLY A 223 16.62 -0.55 3.91
N THR A 224 17.92 -0.71 4.25
CA THR A 224 18.81 0.45 4.49
C THR A 224 18.81 1.43 3.31
N LEU A 225 18.99 0.92 2.08
CA LEU A 225 19.10 1.74 0.87
C LEU A 225 17.77 1.95 0.14
N LEU A 226 16.66 1.53 0.76
CA LEU A 226 15.33 1.70 0.20
C LEU A 226 14.97 3.20 0.16
N ARG A 227 14.69 3.69 -1.05
CA ARG A 227 14.30 5.08 -1.32
C ARG A 227 12.80 5.23 -1.55
N ARG A 228 12.12 4.18 -2.02
CA ARG A 228 10.68 4.20 -2.29
C ARG A 228 9.98 2.97 -1.73
N LEU A 229 8.89 3.20 -1.01
CA LEU A 229 8.03 2.16 -0.45
C LEU A 229 6.57 2.50 -0.77
N HIS A 230 5.93 1.70 -1.62
CA HIS A 230 4.53 1.89 -2.00
C HIS A 230 3.71 0.66 -1.61
N LEU A 231 2.62 0.86 -0.85
CA LEU A 231 1.79 -0.21 -0.30
C LEU A 231 0.31 0.04 -0.62
N TYR A 232 -0.33 -0.93 -1.27
CA TYR A 232 -1.70 -0.80 -1.77
C TYR A 232 -2.61 -1.91 -1.25
N ASN A 233 -3.69 -1.56 -0.55
CA ASN A 233 -4.81 -2.44 -0.24
C ASN A 233 -4.42 -3.79 0.43
N ILE A 234 -3.41 -3.77 1.31
CA ILE A 234 -2.99 -4.95 2.09
C ILE A 234 -3.85 -5.03 3.35
N GLU A 235 -4.98 -5.74 3.26
CA GLU A 235 -5.99 -5.84 4.33
C GLU A 235 -5.42 -6.26 5.69
N ARG A 236 -4.45 -7.18 5.71
CA ARG A 236 -3.86 -7.73 6.94
C ARG A 236 -2.55 -7.05 7.36
N MET A 237 -2.31 -5.82 6.93
CA MET A 237 -1.20 -5.00 7.44
C MET A 237 -1.58 -4.37 8.77
N ASP A 238 -0.66 -4.40 9.75
CA ASP A 238 -0.83 -3.72 11.03
C ASP A 238 0.21 -2.61 11.21
N THR A 239 -0.10 -1.64 12.08
CA THR A 239 0.75 -0.48 12.36
C THR A 239 2.13 -0.89 12.88
N MET A 240 2.20 -1.93 13.72
CA MET A 240 3.47 -2.40 14.30
C MET A 240 4.44 -2.88 13.23
N SER A 241 3.97 -3.70 12.28
CA SER A 241 4.82 -4.24 11.22
C SER A 241 5.25 -3.16 10.23
N LEU A 242 4.37 -2.18 9.95
CA LEU A 242 4.72 -1.02 9.14
C LEU A 242 5.79 -0.16 9.83
N CYS A 243 5.61 0.19 11.10
CA CYS A 243 6.61 0.95 11.87
C CYS A 243 7.94 0.19 11.96
N GLY A 244 7.90 -1.13 12.15
CA GLY A 244 9.07 -2.02 12.06
C GLY A 244 9.85 -1.84 10.77
N ALA A 245 9.14 -1.83 9.64
CA ALA A 245 9.73 -1.64 8.32
C ALA A 245 10.31 -0.23 8.14
N LEU A 246 9.61 0.81 8.57
CA LEU A 246 10.07 2.20 8.47
C LEU A 246 11.33 2.46 9.29
N MET A 247 11.47 1.84 10.46
CA MET A 247 12.72 1.88 11.25
C MET A 247 13.92 1.32 10.48
N ALA A 248 13.70 0.36 9.58
CA ALA A 248 14.76 -0.24 8.78
C ALA A 248 15.12 0.58 7.51
N CYS A 249 14.39 1.67 7.22
CA CYS A 249 14.49 2.43 5.96
C CYS A 249 14.84 3.92 6.19
N PRO A 250 16.05 4.27 6.67
CA PRO A 250 16.41 5.65 7.02
C PRO A 250 16.52 6.60 5.81
N PHE A 251 16.82 6.07 4.63
CA PHE A 251 16.99 6.85 3.39
C PHE A 251 15.72 6.87 2.52
N LEU A 252 14.56 6.61 3.12
CA LEU A 252 13.28 6.64 2.42
C LEU A 252 12.95 8.09 1.99
N ILE A 253 12.59 8.25 0.72
CA ILE A 253 12.31 9.53 0.06
C ILE A 253 10.82 9.62 -0.31
N ASP A 254 10.23 8.51 -0.73
CA ASP A 254 8.85 8.44 -1.18
C ASP A 254 8.13 7.29 -0.49
N LEU A 255 7.10 7.63 0.28
CA LEU A 255 6.22 6.68 0.95
C LEU A 255 4.79 6.90 0.46
N GLU A 256 4.22 5.86 -0.12
CA GLU A 256 2.84 5.85 -0.60
C GLU A 256 2.08 4.70 0.05
N ILE A 257 0.99 5.01 0.74
CA ILE A 257 0.15 4.04 1.42
C ILE A 257 -1.30 4.32 1.06
N VAL A 258 -1.95 3.32 0.49
CA VAL A 258 -3.33 3.41 0.01
C VAL A 258 -4.11 2.24 0.56
N GLY A 259 -5.24 2.53 1.21
CA GLY A 259 -6.21 1.50 1.60
C GLY A 259 -5.69 0.51 2.64
N LEU A 260 -4.70 0.89 3.45
CA LEU A 260 -4.27 0.10 4.62
C LEU A 260 -5.12 0.41 5.85
N HIS A 261 -5.21 -0.55 6.77
CA HIS A 261 -5.86 -0.38 8.07
C HIS A 261 -4.81 -0.06 9.16
N VAL A 262 -4.11 1.06 8.98
CA VAL A 262 -3.07 1.56 9.89
C VAL A 262 -3.44 2.94 10.42
N GLU A 263 -2.99 3.26 11.64
CA GLU A 263 -3.24 4.56 12.25
C GLU A 263 -2.30 5.63 11.68
N LEU A 264 -2.86 6.78 11.25
CA LEU A 264 -2.07 7.87 10.71
C LEU A 264 -1.07 8.40 11.75
N ARG A 265 -1.51 8.65 12.98
CA ARG A 265 -0.65 9.20 14.05
C ARG A 265 0.60 8.37 14.26
N GLN A 266 0.44 7.06 14.47
CA GLN A 266 1.56 6.19 14.81
C GLN A 266 2.51 6.01 13.61
N THR A 267 1.97 5.99 12.40
CA THR A 267 2.81 5.96 11.19
C THR A 267 3.66 7.23 11.08
N LEU A 268 3.05 8.41 11.27
CA LEU A 268 3.78 9.68 11.20
C LEU A 268 4.85 9.82 12.30
N LEU A 269 4.57 9.34 13.52
CA LEU A 269 5.59 9.26 14.58
C LEU A 269 6.79 8.38 14.17
N SER A 270 6.53 7.27 13.48
CA SER A 270 7.59 6.40 12.99
C SER A 270 8.36 7.03 11.82
N VAL A 271 7.68 7.72 10.90
CA VAL A 271 8.32 8.46 9.81
C VAL A 271 9.19 9.58 10.37
N SER A 272 8.68 10.40 11.29
CA SER A 272 9.44 11.52 11.85
C SER A 272 10.68 11.04 12.63
N ALA A 273 10.57 9.91 13.34
CA ALA A 273 11.70 9.37 14.09
C ALA A 273 12.78 8.72 13.21
N ASN A 274 12.41 8.11 12.07
CA ASN A 274 13.31 7.21 11.33
C ASN A 274 13.63 7.66 9.90
N CYS A 275 12.76 8.42 9.23
CA CYS A 275 12.82 8.73 7.80
C CYS A 275 13.06 10.24 7.55
N GLN A 276 14.24 10.74 7.91
CA GLN A 276 14.57 12.18 7.81
C GLN A 276 14.76 12.67 6.36
N SER A 277 15.00 11.75 5.41
CA SER A 277 15.20 12.05 3.99
C SER A 277 13.90 12.12 3.18
N ILE A 278 12.74 12.04 3.83
CA ILE A 278 11.45 11.95 3.14
C ILE A 278 11.13 13.25 2.40
N GLU A 279 10.75 13.13 1.13
CA GLU A 279 10.35 14.24 0.26
C GLU A 279 8.88 14.15 -0.13
N ARG A 280 8.33 12.93 -0.22
CA ARG A 280 6.93 12.67 -0.57
C ARG A 280 6.28 11.71 0.42
N LEU A 281 5.17 12.16 1.00
CA LEU A 281 4.27 11.36 1.80
C LEU A 281 2.88 11.35 1.18
N PHE A 282 2.39 10.17 0.83
CA PHE A 282 1.03 9.96 0.34
C PHE A 282 0.34 8.91 1.19
N PHE A 283 -0.78 9.30 1.79
CA PHE A 283 -1.59 8.46 2.67
C PHE A 283 -3.05 8.60 2.28
N GLU A 284 -3.68 7.48 1.94
CA GLU A 284 -5.10 7.39 1.65
C GLU A 284 -5.75 6.34 2.55
N SER A 285 -6.71 6.79 3.37
CA SER A 285 -7.40 5.95 4.33
C SER A 285 -8.23 4.86 3.64
N SER A 286 -8.21 3.65 4.19
CA SER A 286 -9.14 2.58 3.80
C SER A 286 -10.60 2.88 4.17
N LYS A 287 -10.83 3.75 5.16
CA LYS A 287 -12.15 4.16 5.63
C LYS A 287 -12.16 5.67 5.81
N SER A 288 -12.70 6.38 4.83
CA SER A 288 -12.78 7.84 4.86
C SER A 288 -13.48 8.35 6.13
N GLY A 289 -12.91 9.38 6.76
CA GLY A 289 -13.54 10.19 7.81
C GLY A 289 -13.56 9.64 9.22
N ARG A 290 -13.00 8.45 9.47
CA ARG A 290 -13.09 7.81 10.81
C ARG A 290 -11.86 7.98 11.69
N ASP A 291 -10.69 8.26 11.10
CA ASP A 291 -9.45 8.41 11.85
C ASP A 291 -9.20 9.88 12.27
N ASP A 292 -9.45 10.18 13.54
CA ASP A 292 -9.10 11.45 14.23
C ASP A 292 -7.88 11.29 15.16
N SER A 293 -7.09 10.24 14.98
CA SER A 293 -5.97 9.94 15.87
C SER A 293 -4.87 11.00 15.83
N LEU A 294 -4.77 11.78 14.74
CA LEU A 294 -3.69 12.73 14.53
C LEU A 294 -3.72 13.85 15.60
N LYS A 295 -2.64 14.00 16.36
CA LYS A 295 -2.51 15.06 17.37
C LYS A 295 -1.55 16.16 16.91
N SER A 296 -1.69 17.37 17.45
CA SER A 296 -0.81 18.52 17.14
C SER A 296 0.68 18.22 17.36
N PRO A 297 1.11 17.57 18.48
CA PRO A 297 2.51 17.26 18.71
C PRO A 297 3.12 16.42 17.59
N THR A 298 2.37 15.45 17.06
CA THR A 298 2.83 14.62 15.93
C THR A 298 3.06 15.44 14.66
N CYS A 299 2.26 16.48 14.42
CA CYS A 299 2.47 17.40 13.29
C CYS A 299 3.74 18.24 13.48
N VAL A 300 4.00 18.69 14.72
CA VAL A 300 5.23 19.44 15.07
C VAL A 300 6.46 18.55 14.91
N ASP A 301 6.42 17.31 15.40
CA ASP A 301 7.50 16.35 15.25
C ASP A 301 7.80 16.05 13.78
N LEU A 302 6.77 15.93 12.94
CA LEU A 302 6.94 15.73 11.50
C LEU A 302 7.61 16.95 10.85
N VAL A 303 7.16 18.16 11.16
CA VAL A 303 7.75 19.41 10.67
C VAL A 303 9.23 19.52 11.04
N ASN A 304 9.57 19.21 12.30
CA ASN A 304 10.92 19.38 12.82
C ASN A 304 11.88 18.33 12.26
N ASN A 305 11.43 17.09 12.07
CA ASN A 305 12.31 15.98 11.68
C ASN A 305 12.31 15.68 10.17
N CYS A 306 11.34 16.20 9.40
CA CYS A 306 11.23 15.97 7.95
C CYS A 306 11.27 17.30 7.15
N PRO A 307 12.37 18.08 7.20
CA PRO A 307 12.43 19.42 6.60
C PRO A 307 12.49 19.42 5.05
N HIS A 308 12.67 18.24 4.44
CA HIS A 308 12.77 18.08 2.98
C HIS A 308 11.43 17.79 2.30
N LEU A 309 10.33 17.73 3.04
CA LEU A 309 9.03 17.38 2.48
C LEU A 309 8.57 18.42 1.44
N THR A 310 8.34 17.95 0.22
CA THR A 310 7.85 18.75 -0.91
C THR A 310 6.43 18.37 -1.32
N SER A 311 5.99 17.14 -1.02
CA SER A 311 4.66 16.62 -1.33
C SER A 311 4.03 15.95 -0.11
N LEU A 312 2.82 16.38 0.24
CA LEU A 312 2.05 15.83 1.34
C LEU A 312 0.61 15.57 0.90
N ALA A 313 0.17 14.32 1.00
CA ALA A 313 -1.20 13.93 0.74
C ALA A 313 -1.76 13.11 1.89
N PHE A 314 -2.82 13.58 2.53
CA PHE A 314 -3.58 12.88 3.56
C PHE A 314 -5.06 12.85 3.17
N ARG A 315 -5.43 11.82 2.41
CA ARG A 315 -6.79 11.65 1.88
C ARG A 315 -7.66 10.81 2.81
N GLY A 316 -8.89 11.28 3.03
CA GLY A 316 -9.89 10.55 3.82
C GLY A 316 -9.61 10.51 5.33
N PHE A 317 -8.75 11.39 5.85
CA PHE A 317 -8.48 11.52 7.29
C PHE A 317 -9.27 12.68 7.89
N LYS A 318 -9.57 12.63 9.19
CA LYS A 318 -10.20 13.74 9.90
C LYS A 318 -9.13 14.77 10.31
N LEU A 319 -8.95 15.79 9.47
CA LEU A 319 -7.95 16.84 9.66
C LEU A 319 -8.63 18.14 10.01
N HIS A 320 -8.21 18.76 11.11
CA HIS A 320 -8.67 20.08 11.52
C HIS A 320 -7.71 21.17 11.02
N ASP A 321 -8.24 22.35 10.74
CA ASP A 321 -7.51 23.51 10.21
C ASP A 321 -6.24 23.87 11.00
N TYR A 322 -6.26 23.77 12.33
CA TYR A 322 -5.07 24.07 13.14
C TYR A 322 -3.93 23.07 12.89
N LYS A 323 -4.24 21.78 12.67
CA LYS A 323 -3.24 20.74 12.34
C LYS A 323 -2.64 21.02 10.96
N VAL A 324 -3.49 21.35 9.99
CA VAL A 324 -3.08 21.73 8.64
C VAL A 324 -2.19 22.98 8.68
N ARG A 325 -2.56 23.99 9.47
CA ARG A 325 -1.78 25.22 9.66
C ARG A 325 -0.38 24.94 10.19
N ILE A 326 -0.24 24.04 11.17
CA ILE A 326 1.08 23.62 11.70
C ILE A 326 1.94 23.03 10.56
N LEU A 327 1.37 22.11 9.77
CA LEU A 327 2.08 21.43 8.68
C LEU A 327 2.50 22.43 7.59
N LEU A 328 1.59 23.26 7.11
CA LEU A 328 1.86 24.20 6.01
C LEU A 328 2.81 25.34 6.41
N LYS A 329 2.70 25.85 7.64
CA LYS A 329 3.64 26.88 8.13
C LYS A 329 5.02 26.31 8.45
N GLY A 330 5.07 25.08 8.94
CA GLY A 330 6.30 24.41 9.34
C GLY A 330 7.13 23.89 8.16
N LEU A 331 6.48 23.30 7.16
CA LEU A 331 7.14 22.68 6.02
C LEU A 331 7.48 23.70 4.92
N LYS A 332 8.64 24.34 5.07
CA LYS A 332 9.07 25.46 4.21
C LYS A 332 9.30 25.11 2.74
N LYS A 333 9.42 23.82 2.38
CA LYS A 333 9.67 23.35 0.99
C LYS A 333 8.44 22.74 0.33
N LEU A 334 7.29 22.80 1.00
CA LEU A 334 6.08 22.14 0.55
C LEU A 334 5.51 22.80 -0.70
N LYS A 335 5.28 22.00 -1.74
CA LYS A 335 4.80 22.43 -3.06
C LYS A 335 3.48 21.79 -3.43
N TYR A 336 3.26 20.54 -3.00
CA TYR A 336 2.07 19.77 -3.31
C TYR A 336 1.35 19.37 -2.03
N VAL A 337 0.06 19.71 -1.96
CA VAL A 337 -0.81 19.40 -0.83
C VAL A 337 -2.11 18.81 -1.33
N ASP A 338 -2.51 17.69 -0.76
CA ASP A 338 -3.77 17.03 -1.06
C ASP A 338 -4.44 16.50 0.20
N PHE A 339 -5.55 17.12 0.57
CA PHE A 339 -6.38 16.71 1.71
C PHE A 339 -7.77 16.30 1.26
N SER A 340 -7.88 15.75 0.04
CA SER A 340 -9.15 15.30 -0.52
C SER A 340 -9.90 14.40 0.45
N THR A 341 -11.22 14.51 0.45
CA THR A 341 -12.15 13.75 1.29
C THR A 341 -11.93 13.89 2.80
N SER A 342 -11.18 14.91 3.24
CA SER A 342 -11.05 15.22 4.67
C SER A 342 -12.33 15.86 5.20
N TYR A 343 -12.86 15.32 6.31
CA TYR A 343 -14.17 15.71 6.82
C TYR A 343 -14.15 17.01 7.61
N SER A 344 -13.06 17.34 8.29
CA SER A 344 -13.05 18.44 9.29
C SER A 344 -12.32 19.71 8.85
N ILE A 345 -11.92 19.79 7.58
CA ILE A 345 -11.29 20.98 7.02
C ILE A 345 -12.38 22.00 6.72
N THR A 346 -12.34 23.13 7.42
CA THR A 346 -13.27 24.25 7.20
C THR A 346 -12.76 25.26 6.18
N GLY A 347 -11.44 25.30 5.96
CA GLY A 347 -10.77 26.29 5.12
C GLY A 347 -10.23 27.49 5.90
N SER A 348 -10.53 27.61 7.19
CA SER A 348 -9.99 28.67 8.06
C SER A 348 -8.45 28.67 8.15
N PHE A 349 -7.79 27.54 7.86
CA PHE A 349 -6.33 27.48 7.76
C PHE A 349 -5.77 28.31 6.59
N LEU A 350 -6.58 28.57 5.54
CA LEU A 350 -6.22 29.39 4.38
C LEU A 350 -6.02 30.86 4.75
N ARG A 351 -6.67 31.32 5.82
CA ARG A 351 -6.48 32.66 6.37
C ARG A 351 -5.01 32.84 6.79
N ASN A 352 -4.35 33.85 6.22
CA ASN A 352 -2.98 34.26 6.53
C ASN A 352 -1.88 33.27 6.06
N LEU A 353 -2.19 32.32 5.18
CA LEU A 353 -1.17 31.49 4.55
C LEU A 353 -0.37 32.26 3.48
N GLY A 354 -1.01 33.18 2.76
CA GLY A 354 -0.39 33.97 1.70
C GLY A 354 0.60 35.02 2.20
N SER A 355 0.30 35.63 3.36
CA SER A 355 1.14 36.67 3.96
C SER A 355 2.30 36.14 4.82
N SER A 356 2.35 34.83 5.09
CA SER A 356 3.38 34.20 5.92
C SER A 356 4.37 33.36 5.09
N THR A 357 5.58 33.14 5.61
CA THR A 357 6.68 32.44 4.93
C THR A 357 6.37 31.00 4.47
N GLY A 358 5.27 30.39 4.91
CA GLY A 358 4.94 28.98 4.66
C GLY A 358 4.14 28.70 3.39
N GLY A 359 3.20 29.58 2.99
CA GLY A 359 2.29 29.30 1.85
C GLY A 359 2.84 29.66 0.48
N ASN A 360 3.98 30.36 0.41
CA ASN A 360 4.45 30.98 -0.82
C ASN A 360 4.92 29.98 -1.87
N LEU A 361 5.55 28.86 -1.50
CA LEU A 361 6.04 27.87 -2.46
C LEU A 361 4.98 26.86 -2.93
N LEU A 362 3.74 26.99 -2.44
CA LEU A 362 2.68 26.05 -2.76
C LEU A 362 2.30 26.17 -4.24
N GLU A 363 2.49 25.08 -4.99
CA GLU A 363 2.18 24.97 -6.42
C GLU A 363 0.85 24.26 -6.65
N VAL A 364 0.48 23.31 -5.79
CA VAL A 364 -0.72 22.48 -5.91
C VAL A 364 -1.43 22.36 -4.56
N LEU A 365 -2.72 22.69 -4.54
CA LEU A 365 -3.61 22.51 -3.38
C LEU A 365 -4.91 21.81 -3.81
N ILE A 366 -5.16 20.63 -3.24
CA ILE A 366 -6.35 19.83 -3.52
C ILE A 366 -7.15 19.65 -2.23
N LEU A 367 -8.36 20.18 -2.22
CA LEU A 367 -9.36 20.11 -1.15
C LEU A 367 -10.68 19.51 -1.68
N ARG A 368 -10.56 18.56 -2.62
CA ARG A 368 -11.69 17.92 -3.27
C ARG A 368 -12.54 17.14 -2.27
N ASP A 369 -13.86 17.29 -2.36
CA ASP A 369 -14.83 16.56 -1.52
C ASP A 369 -14.55 16.73 0.00
N CYS A 370 -13.97 17.87 0.40
CA CYS A 370 -13.81 18.23 1.81
C CYS A 370 -15.16 18.64 2.42
N MET A 371 -15.71 17.78 3.28
CA MET A 371 -17.10 17.84 3.72
C MET A 371 -17.45 19.15 4.44
N HIS A 372 -16.56 19.68 5.30
CA HIS A 372 -16.82 20.92 6.05
C HIS A 372 -16.24 22.19 5.39
N LEU A 373 -15.70 22.10 4.17
CA LEU A 373 -15.07 23.24 3.50
C LEU A 373 -16.10 24.35 3.27
N LYS A 374 -15.91 25.50 3.93
CA LYS A 374 -16.87 26.60 3.90
C LYS A 374 -16.76 27.43 2.64
N MET A 375 -17.91 27.83 2.09
CA MET A 375 -17.98 28.70 0.92
C MET A 375 -17.28 30.04 1.14
N VAL A 376 -17.46 30.65 2.31
CA VAL A 376 -16.84 31.95 2.63
C VAL A 376 -15.31 31.85 2.68
N GLU A 377 -14.76 30.76 3.22
CA GLU A 377 -13.31 30.55 3.25
C GLU A 377 -12.73 30.35 1.86
N ALA A 378 -13.39 29.55 1.01
CA ALA A 378 -13.00 29.37 -0.38
C ALA A 378 -13.04 30.70 -1.17
N THR A 379 -14.08 31.51 -0.94
CA THR A 379 -14.24 32.84 -1.57
C THR A 379 -13.14 33.79 -1.13
N ARG A 380 -12.85 33.86 0.18
CA ARG A 380 -11.77 34.70 0.74
C ARG A 380 -10.41 34.29 0.20
N PHE A 381 -10.16 32.98 0.08
CA PHE A 381 -8.92 32.45 -0.47
C PHE A 381 -8.71 32.86 -1.94
N LEU A 382 -9.76 32.77 -2.76
CA LEU A 382 -9.69 33.23 -4.16
C LEU A 382 -9.50 34.74 -4.27
N THR A 383 -10.11 35.53 -3.39
CA THR A 383 -9.85 36.98 -3.31
C THR A 383 -8.39 37.28 -2.93
N ALA A 384 -7.78 36.51 -2.03
CA ALA A 384 -6.36 36.65 -1.70
C ALA A 384 -5.45 36.30 -2.91
N ILE A 385 -5.80 35.27 -3.67
CA ILE A 385 -5.11 34.90 -4.92
C ILE A 385 -5.16 36.05 -5.94
N LEU A 386 -6.31 36.72 -6.08
CA LEU A 386 -6.47 37.92 -6.92
C LEU A 386 -5.64 39.10 -6.41
N ALA A 387 -5.55 39.27 -5.07
CA ALA A 387 -4.73 40.31 -4.45
C ALA A 387 -3.21 40.08 -4.62
N GLY A 388 -2.79 38.94 -5.18
CA GLY A 388 -1.40 38.63 -5.50
C GLY A 388 -0.69 37.68 -4.53
N ASP A 389 -1.42 37.12 -3.55
CA ASP A 389 -0.92 36.03 -2.71
C ASP A 389 -0.81 34.72 -3.51
N PHE A 390 -0.04 33.75 -2.99
CA PHE A 390 0.14 32.42 -3.61
C PHE A 390 0.65 32.49 -5.06
N LYS A 391 1.73 33.25 -5.27
CA LYS A 391 2.29 33.52 -6.62
C LYS A 391 2.69 32.25 -7.38
N PHE A 392 3.07 31.19 -6.68
CA PHE A 392 3.51 29.93 -7.29
C PHE A 392 2.38 28.91 -7.49
N LEU A 393 1.15 29.18 -7.02
CA LEU A 393 0.02 28.28 -7.14
C LEU A 393 -0.37 28.13 -8.62
N ARG A 394 -0.40 26.87 -9.09
CA ARG A 394 -0.73 26.46 -10.47
C ARG A 394 -1.94 25.56 -10.53
N HIS A 395 -2.26 24.84 -9.46
CA HIS A 395 -3.42 23.97 -9.41
C HIS A 395 -4.16 24.14 -8.08
N LEU A 396 -5.45 24.45 -8.18
CA LEU A 396 -6.37 24.54 -7.06
C LEU A 396 -7.60 23.71 -7.38
N ASP A 397 -7.92 22.75 -6.51
CA ASP A 397 -9.13 21.96 -6.63
C ASP A 397 -9.95 22.08 -5.33
N ILE A 398 -11.11 22.70 -5.44
CA ILE A 398 -12.10 22.87 -4.36
C ILE A 398 -13.44 22.20 -4.75
N SER A 399 -13.42 21.32 -5.74
CA SER A 399 -14.61 20.62 -6.23
C SER A 399 -15.24 19.81 -5.10
N ASN A 400 -16.57 19.86 -4.97
CA ASN A 400 -17.27 19.13 -3.93
C ASN A 400 -18.60 18.60 -4.46
N ARG A 401 -18.75 17.28 -4.47
CA ARG A 401 -19.96 16.59 -4.93
C ARG A 401 -21.19 16.94 -4.10
N GLU A 402 -21.01 17.30 -2.84
CA GLU A 402 -22.10 17.67 -1.93
C GLU A 402 -22.35 19.19 -1.86
N GLY A 403 -21.57 19.99 -2.60
CA GLY A 403 -21.51 21.44 -2.40
C GLY A 403 -20.65 21.85 -1.21
N LEU A 404 -20.39 23.14 -1.06
CA LEU A 404 -19.63 23.69 0.06
C LEU A 404 -20.51 23.87 1.30
N ALA A 405 -19.92 23.86 2.49
CA ALA A 405 -20.63 24.16 3.72
C ALA A 405 -21.01 25.65 3.82
N SER A 406 -22.18 25.94 4.40
CA SER A 406 -22.58 27.30 4.78
C SER A 406 -21.75 27.82 5.97
N GLU A 407 -21.90 29.11 6.30
CA GLU A 407 -21.22 29.71 7.46
C GLU A 407 -21.68 29.10 8.78
N ASP A 408 -23.00 28.96 8.95
CA ASP A 408 -23.65 28.65 10.22
C ASP A 408 -23.85 27.14 10.44
N ASP A 409 -24.09 26.38 9.36
CA ASP A 409 -24.32 24.94 9.42
C ASP A 409 -23.64 24.19 8.27
N TRP A 410 -22.90 23.12 8.60
CA TRP A 410 -22.25 22.27 7.62
C TRP A 410 -23.24 21.37 6.85
N ILE A 411 -24.42 21.12 7.43
CA ILE A 411 -25.52 20.39 6.80
C ILE A 411 -26.11 21.24 5.66
N GLN A 412 -26.18 22.55 5.85
CA GLN A 412 -26.64 23.45 4.81
C GLN A 412 -25.57 23.59 3.73
N ARG A 413 -25.92 23.14 2.51
CA ARG A 413 -25.03 23.10 1.36
C ARG A 413 -25.22 24.30 0.45
N CYS A 414 -24.10 24.87 0.02
CA CYS A 414 -24.04 25.94 -0.96
C CYS A 414 -23.48 25.40 -2.27
N HIS A 415 -24.32 25.41 -3.31
CA HIS A 415 -24.01 24.87 -4.63
C HIS A 415 -23.63 25.96 -5.65
N THR A 416 -23.96 27.21 -5.34
CA THR A 416 -23.92 28.31 -6.30
C THR A 416 -22.63 29.10 -6.20
N LEU A 417 -21.91 29.17 -7.32
CA LEU A 417 -20.65 29.90 -7.50
C LEU A 417 -20.83 31.43 -7.67
N SER A 418 -22.05 31.99 -7.55
CA SER A 418 -22.30 33.41 -7.87
C SER A 418 -21.45 34.38 -7.05
N THR A 419 -21.07 33.99 -5.84
CA THR A 419 -20.18 34.73 -4.94
C THR A 419 -18.70 34.42 -5.13
N ILE A 420 -18.36 33.31 -5.82
CA ILE A 420 -16.99 32.85 -6.01
C ILE A 420 -16.41 33.49 -7.28
N PRO A 421 -15.30 34.25 -7.21
CA PRO A 421 -14.75 34.97 -8.35
C PRO A 421 -13.97 34.06 -9.32
N SER A 422 -14.45 32.85 -9.61
CA SER A 422 -13.73 31.83 -10.41
C SER A 422 -13.38 32.31 -11.82
N LYS A 423 -14.34 32.94 -12.53
CA LYS A 423 -14.10 33.52 -13.86
C LYS A 423 -13.03 34.61 -13.83
N ARG A 424 -13.15 35.53 -12.87
CA ARG A 424 -12.19 36.63 -12.67
C ARG A 424 -10.80 36.12 -12.33
N VAL A 425 -10.69 35.07 -11.51
CA VAL A 425 -9.42 34.40 -11.19
C VAL A 425 -8.77 33.79 -12.43
N LEU A 426 -9.55 33.14 -13.29
CA LEU A 426 -9.03 32.56 -14.54
C LEU A 426 -8.61 33.64 -15.55
N GLU A 427 -9.29 34.79 -15.57
CA GLU A 427 -8.93 35.95 -16.40
C GLU A 427 -7.65 36.65 -15.89
N GLU A 428 -7.54 36.92 -14.59
CA GLU A 428 -6.37 37.61 -14.00
C GLU A 428 -5.16 36.67 -13.79
N ARG A 429 -5.38 35.37 -13.65
CA ARG A 429 -4.33 34.34 -13.47
C ARG A 429 -4.49 33.17 -14.46
N PRO A 430 -4.17 33.35 -15.75
CA PRO A 430 -4.38 32.32 -16.77
C PRO A 430 -3.51 31.06 -16.59
N ASN A 431 -2.42 31.14 -15.81
CA ASN A 431 -1.56 30.00 -15.50
C ASN A 431 -2.09 29.12 -14.35
N LEU A 432 -3.19 29.52 -13.69
CA LEU A 432 -3.81 28.77 -12.61
C LEU A 432 -4.93 27.86 -13.14
N CYS A 433 -4.78 26.56 -12.94
CA CYS A 433 -5.84 25.58 -13.14
C CYS A 433 -6.73 25.56 -11.88
N LEU A 434 -7.95 26.11 -12.00
CA LEU A 434 -8.97 26.10 -10.96
C LEU A 434 -10.06 25.06 -11.28
N LEU A 435 -10.21 24.06 -10.41
CA LEU A 435 -11.30 23.09 -10.43
C LEU A 435 -12.26 23.40 -9.28
N ALA A 436 -13.51 23.67 -9.62
CA ALA A 436 -14.56 24.05 -8.69
C ALA A 436 -15.90 23.48 -9.17
N GLU A 437 -15.94 22.16 -9.32
CA GLU A 437 -17.12 21.43 -9.79
C GLU A 437 -18.08 21.17 -8.62
N PHE A 438 -19.33 21.63 -8.76
CA PHE A 438 -20.41 21.45 -7.78
C PHE A 438 -21.66 20.93 -8.48
N PRO A 439 -22.52 20.16 -7.81
CA PRO A 439 -23.79 19.72 -8.38
C PRO A 439 -24.70 20.93 -8.68
N PRO A 440 -25.52 20.90 -9.75
CA PRO A 440 -26.49 21.96 -10.03
C PRO A 440 -27.56 22.02 -8.93
N GLU A 441 -28.04 23.23 -8.63
CA GLU A 441 -29.13 23.47 -7.66
C GLU A 441 -30.34 22.57 -7.98
N GLY A 442 -30.80 21.78 -6.99
CA GLY A 442 -31.99 20.93 -7.10
C GLY A 442 -31.75 19.47 -7.52
N SER A 443 -30.50 18.98 -7.57
CA SER A 443 -30.19 17.61 -8.01
C SER A 443 -30.17 16.51 -6.92
N TYR A 444 -30.90 16.67 -5.81
CA TYR A 444 -30.96 15.63 -4.76
C TYR A 444 -32.32 14.92 -4.68
N PRO A 445 -32.34 13.60 -4.43
CA PRO A 445 -33.48 12.95 -3.80
C PRO A 445 -33.58 13.42 -2.34
N ASP A 446 -34.78 13.74 -1.87
CA ASP A 446 -35.07 14.17 -0.50
C ASP A 446 -34.36 13.26 0.53
N MET A 447 -33.50 13.85 1.36
CA MET A 447 -32.95 13.20 2.54
C MET A 447 -33.91 13.45 3.70
N ASP A 448 -34.76 12.47 4.01
CA ASP A 448 -35.50 12.46 5.27
C ASP A 448 -34.53 12.57 6.46
N PRO A 449 -34.79 13.43 7.45
CA PRO A 449 -33.93 13.56 8.62
C PRO A 449 -34.05 12.31 9.49
N MET A 450 -33.12 11.38 9.32
CA MET A 450 -32.94 10.24 10.22
C MET A 450 -32.09 10.66 11.42
N PHE A 451 -32.74 11.30 12.39
CA PHE A 451 -32.27 11.36 13.77
C PHE A 451 -33.40 10.96 14.71
N ASP A 452 -33.23 9.80 15.38
CA ASP A 452 -34.03 9.39 16.53
C ASP A 452 -34.00 10.52 17.56
N SER A 453 -35.13 11.21 17.66
CA SER A 453 -35.42 12.20 18.69
C SER A 453 -36.34 11.52 19.70
N GLU A 454 -35.76 11.02 20.78
CA GLU A 454 -36.52 10.66 22.00
C GLU A 454 -37.31 11.88 22.46
N PRO A 455 -38.67 11.83 22.54
CA PRO A 455 -39.44 12.96 23.00
C PRO A 455 -39.73 12.82 24.50
N TYR A 456 -38.99 13.56 25.32
CA TYR A 456 -39.52 14.00 26.61
C TYR A 456 -40.21 15.35 26.40
N SER A 457 -41.53 15.33 26.44
CA SER A 457 -42.32 16.54 26.70
C SER A 457 -43.57 16.15 27.47
N ASP A 458 -43.50 16.42 28.78
CA ASP A 458 -44.65 16.63 29.65
C ASP A 458 -45.62 17.62 29.01
N LEU A 459 -46.90 17.28 28.92
CA LEU A 459 -48.01 18.23 28.85
C LEU A 459 -49.32 17.54 29.26
N SER A 460 -49.76 17.89 30.47
CA SER A 460 -51.13 18.09 30.96
C SER A 460 -52.32 17.42 30.23
N LEU A 461 -52.99 16.51 30.96
CA LEU A 461 -54.43 16.17 30.87
C LEU A 461 -55.34 17.43 31.08
N PRO A 462 -56.68 17.41 30.84
CA PRO A 462 -57.59 16.25 30.76
C PRO A 462 -58.74 16.31 29.71
N SER A 463 -59.41 15.17 29.50
CA SER A 463 -60.87 14.96 29.66
C SER A 463 -61.54 14.07 28.61
N ALA A 464 -61.93 12.88 29.08
CA ALA A 464 -63.24 12.23 28.94
C ALA A 464 -63.93 12.11 27.57
N SER A 465 -64.10 10.87 27.11
CA SER A 465 -65.39 10.19 26.80
C SER A 465 -65.05 8.85 26.14
N GLN A 466 -65.15 7.72 26.85
CA GLN A 466 -66.35 6.91 27.11
C GLN A 466 -66.88 6.14 25.89
N MET A 467 -67.19 4.86 26.18
CA MET A 467 -67.96 3.86 25.41
C MET A 467 -67.10 3.06 24.42
N SER A 468 -67.12 1.73 24.34
CA SER A 468 -67.82 0.67 25.06
C SER A 468 -67.26 -0.67 24.54
N SER A 469 -67.00 -1.62 25.43
CA SER A 469 -66.77 -3.06 25.19
C SER A 469 -68.10 -3.78 24.80
N PRO A 470 -68.24 -5.13 24.58
CA PRO A 470 -67.41 -6.26 25.06
C PRO A 470 -67.36 -7.58 24.21
N LEU A 471 -66.73 -8.62 24.82
CA LEU A 471 -66.81 -10.09 24.61
C LEU A 471 -65.96 -10.70 23.47
N SER A 472 -65.31 -11.87 23.58
CA SER A 472 -65.25 -12.91 24.63
C SER A 472 -63.99 -13.80 24.44
N ASP A 473 -63.59 -14.43 25.56
CA ASP A 473 -62.98 -15.75 25.74
C ASP A 473 -61.66 -16.20 25.08
N GLY A 474 -60.84 -16.85 25.90
CA GLY A 474 -60.20 -18.11 25.48
C GLY A 474 -58.79 -18.43 25.97
N SER A 475 -58.69 -18.91 27.21
CA SER A 475 -57.69 -19.89 27.72
C SER A 475 -56.18 -19.59 27.72
N MET A 476 -55.67 -19.46 28.95
CA MET A 476 -54.45 -20.05 29.57
C MET A 476 -53.42 -20.79 28.70
N PHE A 477 -52.13 -20.51 28.91
CA PHE A 477 -51.18 -21.46 29.51
C PHE A 477 -49.95 -20.73 30.11
N VAL A 478 -49.38 -21.41 31.11
CA VAL A 478 -48.45 -21.01 32.18
C VAL A 478 -47.00 -20.63 31.80
N SER A 479 -46.51 -19.65 32.58
CA SER A 479 -45.17 -19.38 33.12
C SER A 479 -44.00 -20.33 32.82
N PHE A 480 -42.81 -19.74 32.61
CA PHE A 480 -41.62 -20.00 33.43
C PHE A 480 -40.76 -18.73 33.55
N SER A 481 -40.57 -18.28 34.78
CA SER A 481 -39.48 -17.40 35.21
C SER A 481 -38.21 -18.24 35.36
N GLU A 482 -37.04 -17.69 35.00
CA GLU A 482 -35.86 -17.85 35.84
C GLU A 482 -34.89 -16.68 35.64
N SER A 483 -34.56 -16.10 36.78
CA SER A 483 -33.64 -15.00 37.05
C SER A 483 -32.18 -15.37 36.81
N SER A 484 -31.35 -14.38 36.50
CA SER A 484 -29.98 -14.30 37.04
C SER A 484 -29.47 -12.86 36.98
N TYR A 485 -29.43 -12.27 38.17
CA TYR A 485 -28.76 -11.03 38.50
C TYR A 485 -27.25 -11.14 38.24
N ASN A 486 -26.63 -10.06 37.77
CA ASN A 486 -25.31 -9.63 38.23
C ASN A 486 -25.16 -8.12 37.97
N SER A 487 -25.35 -7.37 39.05
CA SER A 487 -24.99 -5.98 39.21
C SER A 487 -23.53 -5.89 39.67
N ASP A 488 -22.72 -5.06 39.02
CA ASP A 488 -21.59 -4.41 39.69
C ASP A 488 -21.57 -2.93 39.29
N HIS A 489 -21.72 -2.09 40.32
CA HIS A 489 -21.63 -0.64 40.30
C HIS A 489 -20.21 -0.20 40.68
N GLY A 490 -19.75 0.91 40.09
CA GLY A 490 -18.59 1.70 40.53
C GLY A 490 -18.28 2.77 39.49
N SER A 491 -19.04 3.87 39.43
CA SER A 491 -18.92 5.09 40.24
C SER A 491 -17.63 5.89 39.98
N GLY A 492 -17.80 7.14 39.53
CA GLY A 492 -16.72 8.13 39.46
C GLY A 492 -16.97 9.25 38.44
N ASN A 493 -18.09 9.96 38.56
CA ASN A 493 -18.38 11.20 37.86
C ASN A 493 -17.67 12.36 38.59
N GLU A 494 -16.90 13.20 37.88
CA GLU A 494 -16.64 14.58 38.31
C GLU A 494 -16.93 15.54 37.15
N ASP A 495 -18.02 16.28 37.33
CA ASP A 495 -18.39 17.46 36.58
C ASP A 495 -17.40 18.61 36.84
N ALA A 496 -16.92 19.26 35.79
CA ALA A 496 -16.42 20.63 35.87
C ALA A 496 -16.75 21.41 34.60
N ARG A 497 -17.75 22.27 34.73
CA ARG A 497 -18.14 23.34 33.79
C ARG A 497 -17.01 24.38 33.69
N TYR A 498 -16.65 24.82 32.48
CA TYR A 498 -16.08 26.17 32.22
C TYR A 498 -16.53 26.57 30.80
N VAL A 499 -17.48 27.50 30.66
CA VAL A 499 -17.33 28.97 30.67
C VAL A 499 -16.60 29.46 29.42
N ILE A 500 -17.37 30.17 28.59
CA ILE A 500 -16.94 30.99 27.46
C ILE A 500 -16.09 32.13 28.00
N TYR A 501 -14.85 32.24 27.53
CA TYR A 501 -14.10 33.49 27.55
C TYR A 501 -13.64 33.81 26.13
N ASP A 502 -14.19 34.91 25.63
CA ASP A 502 -13.66 35.73 24.56
C ASP A 502 -12.45 36.49 25.15
N GLU A 503 -11.26 36.32 24.59
CA GLU A 503 -10.17 37.24 24.88
C GLU A 503 -9.23 37.43 23.68
N SER A 504 -9.21 38.70 23.28
CA SER A 504 -8.39 39.40 22.32
C SER A 504 -6.95 39.60 22.82
N SER A 505 -6.00 39.66 21.87
CA SER A 505 -4.65 40.29 21.95
C SER A 505 -3.57 39.62 22.80
N ASP A 506 -2.46 39.16 22.19
CA ASP A 506 -1.26 40.00 21.98
C ASP A 506 -0.05 39.17 21.50
N GLU A 507 0.78 39.84 20.70
CA GLU A 507 2.06 39.39 20.17
C GLU A 507 3.09 39.14 21.28
N VAL A 508 3.84 38.03 21.20
CA VAL A 508 5.15 37.94 21.88
C VAL A 508 6.14 37.18 21.00
N ASP A 509 7.14 37.92 20.56
CA ASP A 509 8.38 37.44 19.93
C ASP A 509 9.11 36.43 20.82
N TYR A 510 9.52 35.30 20.24
CA TYR A 510 10.53 34.42 20.83
C TYR A 510 11.84 34.54 20.04
N VAL A 511 12.75 35.30 20.64
CA VAL A 511 14.19 35.32 20.30
C VAL A 511 14.80 33.98 20.72
N ALA A 512 15.56 33.39 19.80
CA ALA A 512 16.28 32.15 19.99
C ALA A 512 17.50 32.32 20.91
N VAL A 513 17.77 31.27 21.71
CA VAL A 513 19.13 30.88 22.13
C VAL A 513 19.42 29.52 21.53
#